data_AF-A0A382H2D3-F1
#
_entry.id   AF-A0A382H2D3-F1
#
_cell.length_a   1.000
_cell.length_b   1.000
_cell.length_c   1.000
_cell.angle_alpha   90.00
_cell.angle_beta   90.00
_cell.angle_gamma   90.00
#
_symmetry.space_group_name_H-M   'P 1'
#
loop_
_entity.id
_entity.type
_entity.pdbx_description
1 polymer ?
#
loop_
_entity_poly.entity_id
_entity_poly.type
_entity_poly.pdbx_seq_one_letter_code
_entity_poly.pdbx_strand_id
1 'polypeptide(L)' 'MATAQSPIARQPDKLDYASSTQFKFGIHQLPKVEFFTLSANVPSISADTVINPTPFKDIPTVGEKLTYD' A
#
# COMPACT_ATOMS: atom_id res chain seq x y z
N MET A 1 -13.37 26.43 12.03
CA MET A 1 -13.96 25.16 11.57
C MET A 1 -13.45 24.90 10.17
N ALA A 2 -12.67 23.83 9.96
CA ALA A 2 -12.18 23.48 8.63
C ALA A 2 -13.28 22.73 7.88
N THR A 3 -13.65 23.21 6.70
CA THR A 3 -14.58 22.53 5.79
C THR A 3 -13.93 21.27 5.21
N ALA A 4 -14.73 20.30 4.75
CA ALA A 4 -14.26 19.01 4.24
C ALA A 4 -13.25 19.10 3.07
N GLN A 5 -13.20 20.24 2.38
CA GLN A 5 -12.26 20.53 1.30
C GLN A 5 -10.94 21.19 1.75
N SER A 6 -10.78 21.49 3.04
CA SER A 6 -9.55 22.08 3.57
C SER A 6 -8.42 21.04 3.62
N PRO A 7 -7.18 21.38 3.25
CA PRO A 7 -6.03 20.47 3.35
C PRO A 7 -5.80 19.95 4.76
N ILE A 8 -6.18 20.73 5.79
CA ILE A 8 -6.06 20.36 7.20
C ILE A 8 -7.03 19.22 7.57
N ALA A 9 -8.15 19.09 6.86
CA ALA A 9 -9.14 18.03 7.08
C ALA A 9 -8.73 16.71 6.41
N ARG A 10 -7.66 16.70 5.61
CA ARG A 10 -7.03 15.46 5.10
C ARG A 10 -5.91 14.95 6.00
N GLN A 11 -5.63 15.66 7.10
CA GLN A 11 -4.64 15.17 8.06
C GLN A 11 -5.22 13.97 8.81
N PRO A 12 -4.39 13.01 9.22
CA PRO A 12 -4.83 11.92 10.07
C PRO A 12 -5.43 12.45 11.37
N ASP A 13 -6.59 11.94 11.77
CA ASP A 13 -7.24 12.29 13.04
C ASP A 13 -6.40 11.87 14.26
N LYS A 14 -5.49 10.92 14.06
CA LYS A 14 -4.51 10.43 15.04
C LYS A 14 -3.12 10.51 14.45
N LEU A 15 -2.25 11.26 15.12
CA LEU A 15 -0.85 11.48 14.73
C LEU A 15 0.09 10.36 15.25
N ASP A 16 -0.45 9.17 15.51
CA ASP A 16 0.34 8.01 15.91
C ASP A 16 0.71 7.21 14.66
N TYR A 17 1.96 7.40 14.20
CA TYR A 17 2.46 6.77 12.98
C TYR A 17 2.88 5.33 13.27
N ALA A 18 2.56 4.42 12.35
CA ALA A 18 2.95 3.02 12.46
C ALA A 18 4.48 2.88 12.54
N SER A 19 4.97 2.20 13.57
CA SER A 19 6.39 1.88 13.73
C SER A 19 6.72 0.52 13.12
N SER A 20 7.92 0.40 12.54
CA SER A 20 8.40 -0.81 11.86
C SER A 20 8.46 -2.05 12.77
N THR A 21 8.55 -1.87 14.08
CA THR A 21 8.66 -2.97 15.06
C THR A 21 7.32 -3.40 15.66
N GLN A 22 6.24 -2.65 15.42
CA GLN A 22 4.94 -2.88 16.08
C GLN A 22 4.02 -3.77 15.23
N PHE A 23 4.47 -4.98 14.91
CA PHE A 23 3.66 -5.97 14.18
C PHE A 23 3.63 -7.33 14.90
N LYS A 24 2.55 -8.09 14.70
CA LYS A 24 2.45 -9.50 15.11
C LYS A 24 2.12 -10.35 13.89
N PHE A 25 3.02 -11.26 13.53
CA PHE A 25 2.78 -12.24 12.49
C PHE A 25 2.07 -13.47 13.07
N GLY A 26 0.99 -13.92 12.43
CA GLY A 26 0.26 -15.11 12.82
C GLY A 26 -0.37 -15.79 11.61
N ILE A 27 -0.40 -17.12 11.62
CA ILE A 27 -1.02 -17.95 10.59
C ILE A 27 -2.34 -18.47 11.16
N HIS A 28 -3.47 -18.12 10.53
CA HIS A 28 -4.80 -18.52 11.02
C HIS A 28 -4.99 -20.03 11.13
N GLN A 29 -4.34 -20.82 10.26
CA GLN A 29 -4.37 -22.28 10.29
C GLN A 29 -3.60 -22.89 11.48
N LEU A 30 -2.71 -22.12 12.12
CA LEU A 30 -1.91 -22.57 13.27
C LEU A 30 -2.12 -21.62 14.46
N PRO A 31 -3.32 -21.57 15.07
CA PRO A 31 -3.67 -20.57 16.08
C PRO A 31 -2.96 -20.76 17.43
N LYS A 32 -2.30 -21.91 17.63
CA LYS A 32 -1.63 -22.26 18.89
C LYS A 32 -0.14 -21.93 18.91
N VAL A 33 0.39 -21.37 17.82
CA VAL A 33 1.83 -21.09 17.68
C VAL A 33 2.03 -19.60 17.51
N GLU A 34 2.83 -19.02 18.39
CA GLU A 34 3.32 -17.64 18.26
C GLU A 34 4.69 -17.66 17.59
N PHE A 35 4.85 -16.86 16.54
CA PHE A 35 6.10 -16.75 15.80
C PHE A 35 6.85 -15.49 16.22
N PHE A 36 8.07 -15.66 16.71
CA PHE A 36 8.98 -14.55 16.96
C PHE A 36 9.67 -14.16 15.64
N THR A 37 9.07 -13.22 14.92
CA THR A 37 9.61 -12.71 13.64
C THR A 37 10.32 -11.37 13.88
N LEU A 38 11.59 -11.30 13.48
CA LEU A 38 12.41 -10.09 13.62
C LEU A 38 12.15 -9.07 12.50
N SER A 39 11.82 -9.57 11.30
CA SER A 39 11.45 -8.78 10.14
C SER A 39 10.36 -9.49 9.34
N ALA A 40 9.46 -8.70 8.75
CA ALA A 40 8.46 -9.16 7.80
C ALA A 40 8.33 -8.10 6.70
N ASN A 41 8.25 -8.53 5.45
CA ASN A 41 8.02 -7.67 4.30
C ASN A 41 6.60 -7.88 3.80
N VAL A 42 5.88 -6.78 3.57
CA VAL A 42 4.58 -6.81 2.90
C VAL A 42 4.83 -7.09 1.42
N PRO A 43 4.08 -8.02 0.79
CA PRO A 43 4.20 -8.28 -0.64
C PRO A 43 4.05 -7.01 -1.45
N SER A 44 4.90 -6.84 -2.45
CA SER A 44 4.80 -5.71 -3.36
C SER A 44 3.70 -5.96 -4.37
N ILE A 45 3.05 -4.90 -4.81
CA ILE A 45 2.14 -4.93 -5.94
C ILE A 45 2.69 -4.01 -7.02
N SER A 46 2.89 -4.54 -8.21
CA SER A 46 3.26 -3.75 -9.38
C SER A 46 2.16 -3.85 -10.44
N ALA A 47 1.81 -2.71 -11.01
CA ALA A 47 0.90 -2.61 -12.12
C ALA A 47 1.70 -2.18 -13.35
N ASP A 48 1.74 -3.03 -14.37
CA ASP A 48 2.39 -2.66 -15.62
C ASP A 48 1.65 -1.48 -16.28
N THR A 49 2.38 -0.63 -16.98
CA THR A 49 1.79 0.49 -17.74
C THR A 49 1.83 0.17 -19.22
N VAL A 50 0.68 0.24 -19.90
CA VAL A 50 0.57 0.14 -21.35
C VAL A 50 0.71 1.52 -21.95
N ILE A 51 1.65 1.70 -22.88
CA ILE A 51 1.85 2.98 -23.57
C ILE A 51 0.96 3.01 -24.81
N ASN A 52 0.06 3.99 -24.88
CA ASN A 52 -0.70 4.28 -26.09
C ASN A 52 -0.02 5.42 -26.87
N PRO A 53 0.62 5.13 -28.03
CA PRO A 53 1.32 6.15 -28.79
C PRO A 53 0.32 7.03 -29.54
N THR A 54 0.23 8.31 -29.16
CA THR A 54 -0.46 9.33 -29.96
C THR A 54 0.58 10.15 -30.74
N PRO A 55 0.21 10.81 -31.86
CA PRO A 55 1.15 11.52 -32.71
C PRO A 55 2.00 12.61 -32.02
N PHE A 56 1.53 13.14 -30.88
CA PHE A 56 2.20 14.23 -30.16
C PHE A 56 2.80 13.81 -28.82
N LYS A 57 2.25 12.78 -28.15
CA LYS A 57 2.78 12.28 -26.87
C LYS A 57 2.25 10.89 -26.53
N ASP A 58 3.13 10.08 -25.97
CA ASP A 58 2.77 8.80 -25.39
C ASP A 58 1.91 8.97 -24.12
N ILE A 59 0.72 8.36 -24.13
CA ILE A 59 -0.19 8.37 -22.98
C ILE A 59 -0.03 7.04 -22.22
N PRO A 60 0.53 7.05 -21.00
CA PRO A 60 0.58 5.84 -20.17
C PRO A 60 -0.82 5.52 -19.67
N THR A 61 -1.27 4.30 -19.93
CA THR A 61 -2.52 3.73 -19.43
C THR A 61 -2.19 2.60 -18.46
N VAL A 62 -3.03 2.40 -17.44
CA VAL A 62 -2.87 1.27 -16.50
C VAL A 62 -3.05 -0.04 -17.28
N GLY A 63 -2.09 -0.95 -17.15
CA GLY A 63 -2.13 -2.27 -17.76
C GLY A 63 -3.11 -3.21 -17.06
N GLU A 64 -3.30 -4.39 -17.67
CA GLU A 64 -4.42 -5.27 -17.33
C GLU A 64 -4.14 -6.17 -16.10
N LYS A 65 -2.89 -6.58 -15.90
CA LYS A 65 -2.52 -7.56 -14.86
C LYS A 65 -1.65 -6.95 -13.79
N LEU A 66 -2.02 -7.23 -12.54
CA LEU A 66 -1.23 -6.92 -11.36
C LEU A 66 -0.26 -8.07 -11.08
N THR A 67 1.01 -7.75 -10.89
CA THR A 67 2.05 -8.67 -10.43
C THR A 67 2.25 -8.50 -8.92
N TYR A 68 2.44 -9.63 -8.24
CA TYR A 68 2.61 -9.69 -6.79
C TYR A 68 3.93 -10.41 -6.51
N ASP A 69 4.85 -9.76 -5.78
CA ASP A 69 6.15 -10.29 -5.36
C ASP A 69 6.23 -10.43 -3.84
#